data_AF-A0A371MZR5-F1
#
_entry.id   AF-A0A371MZR5-F1
#
_cell.length_a   1.000
_cell.length_b   1.000
_cell.length_c   1.000
_cell.angle_alpha   90.00
_cell.angle_beta   90.00
_cell.angle_gamma   90.00
#
_symmetry.space_group_name_H-M   'P 1'
#
loop_
_entity.id
_entity.type
_entity.pdbx_description
1 polymer ?
#
loop_
_entity_poly.entity_id
_entity_poly.type
_entity_poly.pdbx_seq_one_letter_code
_entity_poly.pdbx_strand_id
1 'polypeptide(L)'
;MNTQELRKEAHDVDVTVWVGKSGIEAVVGELNDQLADRNLVKAKFLRAALGGTTVDEAAADLADRVNAELIETRGKTAVYHR
;
A
#
# COMPACT_ATOMS: atom_id res chain seq x y z
N MET A 1 6.90 -12.55 -11.56
CA MET A 1 5.64 -12.33 -12.31
C MET A 1 5.78 -11.03 -13.07
N ASN A 2 5.04 -10.82 -14.15
CA ASN A 2 4.99 -9.49 -14.78
C ASN A 2 4.00 -8.58 -14.03
N THR A 3 4.14 -7.27 -14.16
CA THR A 3 3.28 -6.28 -13.48
C THR A 3 1.78 -6.45 -13.80
N GLN A 4 1.42 -6.96 -14.98
CA GLN A 4 0.01 -7.21 -15.34
C GLN A 4 -0.59 -8.40 -14.58
N GLU A 5 0.19 -9.45 -14.33
CA GLU A 5 -0.22 -10.58 -13.50
C GLU A 5 -0.44 -10.14 -12.05
N LEU A 6 0.48 -9.34 -11.51
CA LEU A 6 0.37 -8.77 -10.16
C LEU A 6 -0.86 -7.86 -10.03
N ARG A 7 -1.14 -7.02 -11.03
CA ARG A 7 -2.34 -6.17 -11.05
C ARG A 7 -3.64 -6.98 -11.09
N LYS A 8 -3.64 -8.12 -11.78
CA LYS A 8 -4.81 -9.00 -11.80
C LYS A 8 -5.06 -9.62 -10.42
N GLU A 9 -4.02 -10.17 -9.80
CA GLU A 9 -4.10 -10.76 -8.45
C GLU A 9 -4.46 -9.70 -7.39
N ALA A 10 -3.93 -8.48 -7.54
CA ALA A 10 -4.20 -7.36 -6.65
C ALA A 10 -5.71 -7.09 -6.46
N HIS A 11 -6.56 -7.36 -7.44
CA HIS A 11 -8.00 -7.16 -7.30
C HIS A 11 -8.67 -8.09 -6.27
N ASP A 12 -8.13 -9.29 -6.07
CA ASP A 12 -8.69 -10.32 -5.17
C ASP A 12 -8.06 -10.29 -3.75
N VAL A 13 -7.03 -9.47 -3.54
CA VAL A 13 -6.35 -9.33 -2.25
C VAL A 13 -7.20 -8.51 -1.27
N ASP A 14 -7.41 -9.00 -0.05
CA ASP A 14 -8.06 -8.23 1.01
C ASP A 14 -7.17 -7.09 1.52
N VAL A 15 -7.80 -6.02 2.01
CA VAL A 15 -7.08 -4.96 2.72
C VAL A 15 -6.59 -5.52 4.05
N THR A 16 -5.29 -5.38 4.31
CA THR A 16 -4.66 -5.84 5.56
C THR A 16 -3.86 -4.76 6.28
N VAL A 17 -3.68 -3.58 5.66
CA VAL A 17 -3.02 -2.42 6.29
C VAL A 17 -3.96 -1.21 6.21
N TRP A 18 -4.15 -0.49 7.32
CA TRP A 18 -5.01 0.71 7.38
C TRP A 18 -4.20 1.94 7.74
N VAL A 19 -4.05 2.86 6.79
CA VAL A 19 -3.39 4.15 7.03
C VAL A 19 -4.40 5.11 7.63
N GLY A 20 -4.24 5.37 8.93
CA GLY A 20 -5.12 6.22 9.73
C GLY A 20 -4.60 7.64 9.94
N LYS A 21 -5.20 8.37 10.88
CA LYS A 21 -4.85 9.77 11.19
C LYS A 21 -3.37 9.99 11.53
N SER A 22 -2.69 8.96 12.03
CA SER A 22 -1.26 9.00 12.34
C SER A 22 -0.35 9.01 11.11
N GLY A 23 -0.91 8.92 9.89
CA GLY A 23 -0.16 8.97 8.64
C GLY A 23 0.51 7.65 8.28
N ILE A 24 1.33 7.69 7.22
CA ILE A 24 2.02 6.52 6.67
C ILE A 24 3.13 6.00 7.58
N GLU A 25 3.81 6.88 8.34
CA GLU A 25 4.85 6.50 9.30
C GLU A 25 4.39 5.41 10.27
N ALA A 26 3.13 5.48 10.70
CA ALA A 26 2.58 4.55 11.68
C ALA A 26 2.45 3.12 11.16
N VAL A 27 2.47 2.90 9.84
CA VAL A 27 2.27 1.58 9.21
C VAL A 27 3.50 1.05 8.47
N VAL A 28 4.62 1.79 8.44
CA VAL A 28 5.84 1.36 7.74
C VAL A 28 6.31 -0.01 8.23
N GLY A 29 6.38 -0.22 9.55
CA GLY A 29 6.78 -1.50 10.14
C GLY A 29 5.82 -2.63 9.77
N GLU A 30 4.52 -2.42 9.96
CA GLU A 30 3.49 -3.42 9.64
C GLU A 30 3.50 -3.83 8.16
N LEU A 31 3.56 -2.84 7.25
CA LEU A 31 3.64 -3.12 5.82
C LEU A 31 4.92 -3.89 5.47
N ASN A 32 6.06 -3.47 6.02
CA ASN A 32 7.34 -4.13 5.78
C ASN A 32 7.34 -5.59 6.24
N ASP A 33 6.75 -5.87 7.40
CA ASP A 33 6.64 -7.21 7.96
C ASP A 33 5.69 -8.08 7.11
N GLN A 34 4.53 -7.54 6.71
CA GLN A 34 3.61 -8.28 5.85
C GLN A 34 4.22 -8.59 4.48
N LEU A 35 4.99 -7.67 3.89
CA LEU A 35 5.72 -7.88 2.64
C LEU A 35 6.92 -8.83 2.78
N ALA A 36 7.27 -9.27 3.98
CA ALA A 36 8.26 -10.34 4.16
C ALA A 36 7.62 -11.74 3.97
N ASP A 37 6.33 -11.86 4.28
CA ASP A 37 5.61 -13.14 4.29
C ASP A 37 4.58 -13.27 3.16
N ARG A 38 4.22 -12.17 2.49
CA ARG A 38 3.15 -12.12 1.49
C ARG A 38 3.65 -11.56 0.16
N ASN A 39 3.16 -12.17 -0.92
CA ASN A 39 3.43 -11.70 -2.29
C ASN A 39 2.86 -10.30 -2.54
N LEU A 40 1.63 -10.04 -2.06
CA LEU A 40 0.92 -8.78 -2.23
C LEU A 40 0.32 -8.32 -0.91
N VAL A 41 0.41 -7.02 -0.65
CA VAL A 41 -0.23 -6.38 0.51
C VAL A 41 -1.04 -5.17 0.04
N LYS A 42 -2.33 -5.16 0.36
CA LYS A 42 -3.22 -4.04 0.02
C LYS A 42 -3.43 -3.15 1.24
N ALA A 43 -3.02 -1.89 1.13
CA ALA A 43 -3.26 -0.86 2.13
C ALA A 43 -4.49 -0.01 1.78
N LYS A 44 -5.21 0.46 2.79
CA LYS A 44 -6.31 1.41 2.65
C LYS A 44 -6.02 2.72 3.37
N PHE A 45 -6.10 3.81 2.63
CA PHE A 45 -5.88 5.16 3.11
C PHE A 45 -7.19 5.78 3.58
N LEU A 46 -7.30 6.02 4.88
CA LEU A 46 -8.44 6.72 5.45
C LEU A 46 -8.32 8.22 5.13
N ARG A 47 -9.47 8.91 4.99
CA ARG A 47 -9.49 10.35 4.68
C ARG A 47 -8.65 11.18 5.67
N ALA A 48 -8.64 10.77 6.94
CA ALA A 48 -7.89 11.44 8.00
C ALA A 48 -6.36 11.31 7.84
N ALA A 49 -5.88 10.31 7.10
CA ALA A 49 -4.45 10.13 6.82
C ALA A 49 -3.92 11.08 5.75
N LEU A 50 -4.80 11.54 4.86
CA LEU A 50 -4.37 12.25 3.66
C LEU A 50 -3.96 13.69 3.93
N GLY A 51 -4.43 14.37 4.99
CA GLY A 51 -3.82 15.63 5.46
C GLY A 51 -3.60 16.77 4.43
N GLY A 52 -4.20 16.70 3.23
CA GLY A 52 -3.93 17.61 2.11
C GLY A 52 -3.15 17.00 0.93
N THR A 53 -2.56 15.81 1.07
CA THR A 53 -1.97 15.00 -0.01
C THR A 53 -3.01 14.07 -0.66
N THR A 54 -2.60 13.38 -1.72
CA THR A 54 -3.38 12.39 -2.45
C THR A 54 -3.03 10.96 -2.03
N VAL A 55 -3.86 9.99 -2.41
CA VAL A 55 -3.55 8.57 -2.20
C VAL A 55 -2.31 8.17 -2.99
N ASP A 56 -2.15 8.68 -4.22
CA ASP A 56 -1.01 8.34 -5.08
C ASP A 56 0.32 8.81 -4.47
N GLU A 57 0.37 10.05 -3.98
CA GLU A 57 1.54 10.60 -3.32
C GLU A 57 1.87 9.85 -2.01
N ALA A 58 0.87 9.64 -1.15
CA ALA A 58 1.06 8.91 0.10
C ALA A 58 1.45 7.45 -0.14
N ALA A 59 0.91 6.82 -1.18
CA ALA A 59 1.21 5.44 -1.53
C ALA A 59 2.64 5.30 -2.08
N ALA A 60 3.10 6.24 -2.90
CA ALA A 60 4.47 6.28 -3.40
C ALA A 60 5.48 6.49 -2.26
N ASP A 61 5.24 7.45 -1.37
CA ASP A 61 6.13 7.68 -0.20
C ASP A 61 6.20 6.42 0.69
N LEU A 62 5.06 5.77 0.92
CA LEU A 62 5.04 4.52 1.67
C LEU A 62 5.81 3.38 0.96
N ALA A 63 5.73 3.28 -0.37
CA ALA A 63 6.48 2.30 -1.16
C ALA A 63 8.00 2.48 -1.00
N ASP A 64 8.47 3.72 -1.13
CA ASP A 64 9.88 4.09 -1.00
C ASP A 64 10.43 3.71 0.39
N ARG A 65 9.64 3.95 1.44
CA ARG A 65 10.04 3.66 2.83
C ARG A 65 10.20 2.18 3.15
N VAL A 66 9.40 1.31 2.52
CA VAL A 66 9.50 -0.14 2.72
C VAL A 66 10.29 -0.85 1.62
N ASN A 67 10.86 -0.09 0.68
CA ASN A 67 11.57 -0.59 -0.51
C ASN A 67 10.72 -1.64 -1.26
N ALA A 68 9.50 -1.27 -1.62
CA ALA A 68 8.54 -2.11 -2.33
C ALA A 68 8.09 -1.45 -3.65
N GLU A 69 7.57 -2.26 -4.56
CA GLU A 69 6.93 -1.80 -5.79
C GLU A 69 5.46 -1.45 -5.52
N LEU A 70 5.03 -0.25 -5.93
CA LEU A 70 3.63 0.14 -5.96
C LEU A 70 2.97 -0.38 -7.26
N ILE A 71 2.16 -1.44 -7.15
CA ILE A 71 1.56 -2.13 -8.30
C ILE A 71 0.35 -1.37 -8.87
N GLU A 72 -0.52 -0.90 -7.99
CA GLU A 72 -1.65 -0.05 -8.36
C GLU A 72 -2.14 0.80 -7.19
N THR A 73 -2.73 1.93 -7.53
CA THR A 73 -3.66 2.67 -6.68
C THR A 73 -5.06 2.61 -7.29
N ARG A 74 -6.08 2.42 -6.46
CA ARG A 74 -7.48 2.41 -6.89
C ARG A 74 -8.37 2.98 -5.80
N GLY A 75 -8.92 4.16 -6.05
CA GLY A 75 -9.74 4.87 -5.05
C GLY A 75 -8.93 5.20 -3.80
N LYS A 76 -9.20 4.50 -2.69
CA LYS A 76 -8.52 4.70 -1.40
C LYS A 76 -7.55 3.57 -1.05
N THR A 77 -7.23 2.69 -1.99
CA THR A 77 -6.34 1.56 -1.75
C THR A 77 -5.11 1.61 -2.62
N ALA A 78 -4.01 1.09 -2.11
CA ALA A 78 -2.78 0.84 -2.84
C ALA A 78 -2.34 -0.61 -2.62
N VAL A 79 -1.70 -1.21 -3.61
CA VAL A 79 -1.16 -2.58 -3.52
C VAL A 79 0.33 -2.56 -3.72
N TYR A 80 1.04 -3.24 -2.82
CA TYR A 80 2.50 -3.30 -2.77
C TYR A 80 2.98 -4.73 -3.03
N HIS A 81 4.15 -4.84 -3.65
CA HIS A 81 4.86 -6.09 -3.92
C HIS A 81 6.35 -5.94 -3.60
N ARG A 82 7.00 -7.03 -3.19
CA ARG A 82 8.46 -7.09 -3.00
C ARG A 82 8.99 -8.47 -3.37
#